data_AF-A0A357JCG5-F1
#
_entry.id   AF-A0A357JCG5-F1
#
_cell.length_a   1.000
_cell.length_b   1.000
_cell.length_c   1.000
_cell.angle_alpha   90.00
_cell.angle_beta   90.00
_cell.angle_gamma   90.00
#
_symmetry.space_group_name_H-M   'P 1'
#
loop_
_entity.id
_entity.type
_entity.pdbx_description
1 polymer ?
#
loop_
_entity_poly.entity_id
_entity_poly.type
_entity_poly.pdbx_seq_one_letter_code
_entity_poly.pdbx_strand_id
1 'polypeptide(L)' 'FKINNKIAKPSSEVKVGDILTLILGHHILTIKVSKILDYVKKDEASSLYEIIKEENVNETEFK' A
#
# COMPACT_ATOMS: atom_id res chain seq x y z
N PHE A 1 4.71 -1.76 -7.56
CA PHE A 1 3.61 -1.87 -6.57
C PHE A 1 2.44 -2.57 -7.23
N LYS A 2 1.50 -3.11 -6.44
CA LYS A 2 0.32 -3.80 -6.96
C LYS A 2 -0.96 -3.09 -6.50
N ILE A 3 -1.95 -3.03 -7.37
CA ILE A 3 -3.32 -2.57 -7.07
C ILE A 3 -4.24 -3.76 -7.33
N ASN A 4 -5.03 -4.17 -6.34
CA ASN A 4 -5.98 -5.30 -6.44
C ASN A 4 -5.33 -6.56 -7.06
N ASN A 5 -4.15 -6.94 -6.56
CA ASN A 5 -3.34 -8.05 -7.06
C ASN A 5 -2.75 -7.92 -8.47
N LYS A 6 -2.94 -6.80 -9.18
CA LYS A 6 -2.34 -6.54 -10.49
C LYS A 6 -1.12 -5.63 -10.38
N ILE A 7 -0.08 -5.88 -11.17
CA ILE A 7 1.10 -5.01 -11.26
C ILE A 7 0.68 -3.67 -11.84
N ALA A 8 0.96 -2.59 -11.09
CA ALA A 8 0.59 -1.23 -11.46
C ALA A 8 1.83 -0.38 -11.72
N LYS A 9 1.67 0.63 -12.60
CA LYS A 9 2.71 1.62 -12.91
C LYS A 9 2.51 2.84 -12.02
N PRO A 10 3.55 3.64 -11.71
CA PRO A 10 3.41 4.81 -10.83
C PRO A 10 2.33 5.81 -11.26
N SER A 11 2.02 5.86 -12.55
CA SER A 11 0.94 6.67 -13.13
C SER A 11 -0.45 6.02 -13.06
N SER A 12 -0.61 4.87 -12.40
CA SER A 12 -1.89 4.18 -12.28
C SER A 12 -2.80 4.93 -11.32
N GLU A 13 -4.00 5.27 -11.79
CA GLU A 13 -5.07 5.78 -10.93
C GLU A 13 -5.43 4.75 -9.86
N VAL A 14 -5.65 5.26 -8.64
CA VAL A 14 -6.15 4.50 -7.49
C VAL A 14 -7.53 5.03 -7.13
N LYS A 15 -8.40 4.15 -6.65
CA LYS A 15 -9.76 4.49 -6.23
C LYS A 15 -9.96 4.13 -4.77
N VAL A 16 -10.92 4.80 -4.13
CA VAL A 16 -11.37 4.45 -2.78
C VAL A 16 -11.89 3.01 -2.78
N GLY A 17 -11.39 2.21 -1.85
CA GLY A 17 -11.67 0.78 -1.74
C GLY A 17 -10.59 -0.13 -2.36
N ASP A 18 -9.65 0.42 -3.13
CA ASP A 18 -8.57 -0.37 -3.72
C ASP A 18 -7.61 -0.90 -2.66
N ILE A 19 -7.09 -2.11 -2.91
CA ILE A 19 -6.04 -2.73 -2.10
C ILE A 19 -4.70 -2.49 -2.77
N LEU A 20 -3.81 -1.80 -2.06
CA LEU A 20 -2.45 -1.50 -2.51
C LEU A 20 -1.46 -2.40 -1.78
N THR A 21 -0.61 -3.09 -2.53
CA THR A 21 0.54 -3.80 -1.98
C THR A 21 1.81 -3.07 -2.38
N LEU A 22 2.52 -2.57 -1.38
CA LEU A 22 3.77 -1.85 -1.46
C LEU A 22 4.88 -2.75 -0.93
N ILE A 23 6.03 -2.73 -1.60
CA ILE A 23 7.24 -3.42 -1.15
C ILE A 23 8.22 -2.34 -0.74
N LEU A 24 8.48 -2.25 0.55
CA LEU A 24 9.34 -1.27 1.22
C LEU A 24 10.61 -1.99 1.69
N GLY A 25 11.58 -2.15 0.78
CA GLY A 25 12.79 -2.94 1.05
C GLY A 25 12.42 -4.38 1.37
N HIS A 26 12.69 -4.82 2.60
CA HIS A 26 12.33 -6.15 3.11
C HIS A 26 10.91 -6.22 3.70
N HIS A 27 10.12 -5.15 3.68
CA HIS A 27 8.76 -5.16 4.21
C HIS A 27 7.75 -5.16 3.07
N ILE A 28 6.72 -6.01 3.13
CA ILE A 28 5.56 -5.97 2.25
C ILE A 28 4.41 -5.39 3.07
N LEU A 29 3.93 -4.22 2.65
CA LEU A 29 2.81 -3.53 3.26
C LEU A 29 1.59 -3.62 2.34
N THR A 30 0.49 -4.16 2.85
CA THR A 30 -0.80 -4.20 2.17
C THR A 30 -1.76 -3.26 2.87
N ILE A 31 -2.21 -2.22 2.16
CA ILE A 31 -3.12 -1.21 2.66
C ILE A 31 -4.40 -1.15 1.82
N LYS A 32 -5.51 -0.76 2.46
CA LYS A 32 -6.76 -0.42 1.79
C LYS A 32 -6.89 1.10 1.70
N VAL A 33 -7.23 1.62 0.54
CA VAL A 33 -7.54 3.04 0.39
C VAL A 33 -8.94 3.30 0.95
N SER A 34 -9.05 4.13 2.00
CA SER A 34 -10.33 4.53 2.60
C SER A 34 -10.81 5.87 2.04
N LYS A 35 -9.90 6.82 1.79
CA LYS A 35 -10.19 8.12 1.18
C LYS A 35 -9.00 8.60 0.34
N ILE A 36 -9.29 9.35 -0.72
CA ILE A 36 -8.30 10.03 -1.56
C ILE A 36 -8.58 11.53 -1.44
N LEU A 37 -7.55 12.29 -1.08
CA LEU A 37 -7.61 13.75 -0.96
C LEU A 37 -6.37 14.33 -1.64
N ASP A 38 -6.55 15.43 -2.38
CA ASP A 38 -5.45 16.13 -3.06
C ASP A 38 -4.50 16.82 -2.08
N TYR A 39 -5.00 17.18 -0.88
CA TYR A 39 -4.22 17.79 0.18
C TYR A 39 -4.60 17.18 1.53
N VAL A 40 -3.59 16.73 2.27
CA VAL A 40 -3.73 16.09 3.58
C VAL A 40 -2.71 16.67 4.55
N LYS A 41 -3.19 16.98 5.76
CA LYS A 41 -2.32 17.30 6.88
C LYS A 41 -1.76 16.01 7.47
N LYS A 42 -0.56 16.08 8.04
CA LYS A 42 0.14 14.92 8.62
C LYS A 42 -0.73 14.15 9.62
N ASP A 43 -1.52 14.86 10.41
CA ASP A 43 -2.40 14.30 11.44
C ASP A 43 -3.57 13.48 10.87
N GLU A 44 -3.99 13.75 9.63
CA GLU A 44 -5.15 13.10 8.99
C GLU A 44 -4.74 11.97 8.03
N ALA A 45 -3.45 11.84 7.72
CA ALA A 45 -2.93 10.87 6.77
C ALA A 45 -3.28 9.43 7.16
N SER A 46 -3.25 9.12 8.46
CA SER A 46 -3.58 7.79 8.99
C SER A 46 -5.06 7.40 8.80
N SER A 47 -5.95 8.36 8.54
CA SER A 47 -7.37 8.08 8.27
C SER A 47 -7.67 7.83 6.79
N LEU A 48 -6.69 8.03 5.89
CA LEU A 48 -6.87 7.84 4.45
C LEU A 48 -6.76 6.39 4.02
N TYR A 49 -6.05 5.58 4.78
CA TYR A 49 -5.81 4.19 4.45
C TYR A 49 -5.82 3.33 5.70
N GLU A 50 -6.14 2.05 5.52
CA GLU A 50 -6.17 1.04 6.56
C GLU A 50 -5.09 0.01 6.27
N ILE A 51 -4.28 -0.35 7.27
CA ILE A 51 -3.26 -1.39 7.11
C ILE A 51 -3.94 -2.74 7.26
N ILE A 52 -4.01 -3.51 6.17
CA ILE A 52 -4.58 -4.86 6.17
C ILE A 52 -3.52 -5.87 6.63
N LYS A 53 -2.29 -5.73 6.13
CA LYS A 53 -1.22 -6.70 6.38
C LYS A 53 0.14 -6.04 6.31
N GLU A 54 1.02 -6.41 7.22
CA GLU A 54 2.44 -6.09 7.17
C GLU A 54 3.23 -7.39 7.29
N GLU A 55 4.11 -7.65 6.32
CA GLU A 55 4.96 -8.84 6.30
C GLU A 55 6.40 -8.42 6.20
N ASN A 56 7.28 -9.07 6.96
CA ASN A 56 8.71 -8.89 6.80
C ASN A 56 9.25 -10.07 5.99
N VAL A 57 9.76 -9.77 4.80
CA VAL A 57 10.55 -10.67 3.97
C VAL A 57 11.93 -10.80 4.62
N ASN A 58 11.97 -11.56 5.71
CA ASN A 58 13.24 -12.06 6.23
C ASN A 58 13.81 -13.01 5.20
N GLU A 59 15.11 -12.87 4.96
CA GLU A 59 15.96 -13.50 3.95
C GLU A 59 16.10 -15.03 4.10
N THR A 60 15.04 -15.76 4.45
CA THR A 60 15.06 -17.21 4.71
C THR A 60 14.84 -18.04 3.43
N GLU A 61 14.55 -17.43 2.28
CA GLU A 61 14.31 -18.13 1.00
C GLU A 61 15.37 -17.88 -0.08
N PHE A 62 16.58 -17.43 0.28
CA PHE A 62 17.76 -17.64 -0.57
C PHE A 62 18.51 -18.88 -0.07
N LYS A 63 18.01 -20.06 -0.42
CA LYS A 63 18.70 -21.33 -0.16
C LYS A 63 18.99 -22.04 -1.47
#